data_AF-A0A8J2VPC9-F1
#
_entry.id   AF-A0A8J2VPC9-F1
#
_cell.length_a   1.000
_cell.length_b   1.000
_cell.length_c   1.000
_cell.angle_alpha   90.00
_cell.angle_beta   90.00
_cell.angle_gamma   90.00
#
_symmetry.space_group_name_H-M   'P 1'
#
loop_
_entity.id
_entity.type
_entity.pdbx_description
1 polymer ?
#
loop_
_entity_poly.entity_id
_entity_poly.type
_entity_poly.pdbx_seq_one_letter_code
_entity_poly.pdbx_strand_id
1 'polypeptide(L)'
;MQSVLPSQPSNALYASIVGTVAATLDRRLTVSEIAERLHQEPRVVGSCIALHRYMRGKADGPITDVVLAFPVTDELSVPGENDEIDEASLGL
;
A
#
# COMPACT_ATOMS: atom_id res chain seq x y z
N MET A 1 -13.84 -24.03 -14.37
CA MET A 1 -14.44 -22.68 -14.35
C MET A 1 -13.61 -21.86 -13.38
N GLN A 2 -12.75 -20.96 -13.85
CA GLN A 2 -11.97 -20.07 -13.00
C GLN A 2 -12.86 -18.87 -12.65
N SER A 3 -13.34 -18.80 -11.41
CA SER A 3 -13.99 -17.59 -10.90
C SER A 3 -12.93 -16.50 -10.78
N VAL A 4 -12.94 -15.55 -11.71
CA VAL A 4 -12.18 -14.30 -11.58
C VAL A 4 -12.89 -13.49 -10.50
N LEU A 5 -12.44 -13.65 -9.25
CA LEU A 5 -12.84 -12.75 -8.17
C LEU A 5 -12.47 -11.31 -8.60
N PRO A 6 -13.38 -10.34 -8.47
CA PRO A 6 -13.05 -8.96 -8.81
C PRO A 6 -11.91 -8.50 -7.89
N SER A 7 -10.78 -8.15 -8.50
CA SER A 7 -9.68 -7.48 -7.79
C SER A 7 -10.23 -6.21 -7.16
N GLN A 8 -10.16 -6.12 -5.83
CA GLN A 8 -10.60 -4.93 -5.10
C GLN A 8 -9.89 -3.69 -5.68
N PRO A 9 -10.59 -2.55 -5.87
CA PRO A 9 -9.96 -1.32 -6.32
C PRO A 9 -8.82 -0.93 -5.36
N SER A 10 -7.67 -0.49 -5.89
CA SER A 10 -6.47 -0.16 -5.09
C SER A 10 -6.77 0.78 -3.91
N ASN A 11 -7.66 1.76 -4.09
CA ASN A 11 -8.05 2.70 -3.03
C ASN A 11 -8.82 2.01 -1.88
N ALA A 12 -9.66 1.02 -2.19
CA ALA A 12 -10.42 0.30 -1.18
C ALA A 12 -9.50 -0.64 -0.38
N LEU A 13 -8.55 -1.29 -1.05
CA LEU A 13 -7.52 -2.09 -0.39
C LEU A 13 -6.65 -1.21 0.53
N TYR A 14 -6.19 -0.05 0.04
CA TYR A 14 -5.42 0.88 0.84
C TYR A 14 -6.17 1.38 2.08
N ALA A 15 -7.47 1.69 1.93
CA ALA A 15 -8.31 2.06 3.07
C ALA A 15 -8.42 0.92 4.11
N SER A 16 -8.52 -0.33 3.66
CA SER A 16 -8.51 -1.50 4.55
C SER A 16 -7.17 -1.69 5.25
N ILE A 17 -6.04 -1.44 4.57
CA ILE A 17 -4.69 -1.45 5.16
C ILE A 17 -4.60 -0.39 6.27
N VAL A 18 -4.98 0.85 5.96
CA VAL A 18 -4.99 1.98 6.91
C VAL A 18 -5.85 1.64 8.13
N GLY A 19 -7.07 1.15 7.92
CA GLY A 19 -7.96 0.76 9.02
C GLY A 19 -7.40 -0.37 9.88
N THR A 20 -6.69 -1.33 9.27
CA THR A 20 -6.07 -2.45 9.99
C THR A 20 -4.92 -1.98 10.88
N VAL A 21 -4.08 -1.07 10.38
CA VAL A 21 -2.97 -0.48 11.14
C VAL A 21 -3.51 0.41 12.25
N ALA A 22 -4.45 1.31 11.96
CA ALA A 22 -5.04 2.21 12.95
C ALA A 22 -5.83 1.47 14.07
N ALA A 23 -6.42 0.31 13.75
CA ALA A 23 -7.07 -0.54 14.76
C ALA A 23 -6.08 -1.25 15.69
N THR A 24 -4.77 -1.21 15.39
CA THR A 24 -3.71 -1.87 16.17
C THR A 24 -2.83 -0.83 16.85
N LEU A 25 -3.40 -0.12 17.82
CA LEU A 25 -2.75 1.01 18.50
C LEU A 25 -1.51 0.61 19.34
N ASP A 26 -1.45 -0.64 19.82
CA ASP A 26 -0.43 -1.07 20.79
C ASP A 26 0.84 -1.67 20.17
N ARG A 27 0.88 -1.89 18.85
CA ARG A 27 2.08 -2.42 18.18
C ARG A 27 2.08 -2.18 16.68
N ARG A 28 3.28 -2.14 16.10
CA ARG A 28 3.48 -2.18 14.65
C ARG A 28 3.10 -3.54 14.09
N LEU A 29 2.65 -3.54 12.83
CA LEU A 29 2.35 -4.76 12.09
C LEU A 29 3.32 -4.90 10.94
N THR A 30 3.79 -6.12 10.70
CA THR A 30 4.51 -6.45 9.47
C THR A 30 3.56 -6.48 8.28
N VAL A 31 4.10 -6.33 7.06
CA VAL A 31 3.32 -6.50 5.82
C VAL A 31 2.61 -7.86 5.78
N SER A 32 3.26 -8.93 6.23
CA SER A 32 2.66 -10.27 6.34
C SER A 32 1.46 -10.32 7.29
N GLU A 33 1.55 -9.72 8.47
CA GLU A 33 0.44 -9.69 9.42
C GLU A 33 -0.75 -8.88 8.90
N ILE A 34 -0.49 -7.79 8.17
CA ILE A 34 -1.54 -7.01 7.51
C ILE A 34 -2.20 -7.86 6.41
N ALA A 35 -1.38 -8.54 5.59
CA ALA A 35 -1.85 -9.39 4.51
C ALA A 35 -2.72 -10.55 5.01
N GLU A 36 -2.31 -11.20 6.10
CA GLU A 36 -3.07 -12.26 6.76
C GLU A 36 -4.46 -11.78 7.20
N ARG A 37 -4.53 -10.61 7.86
CA ARG A 37 -5.79 -10.03 8.34
C ARG A 37 -6.73 -9.60 7.23
N LEU A 38 -6.18 -9.22 6.08
CA LEU A 38 -6.95 -8.79 4.91
C LEU A 38 -7.23 -9.92 3.92
N HIS A 39 -6.77 -11.15 4.20
CA HIS A 39 -6.82 -12.29 3.29
C HIS A 39 -6.23 -11.97 1.91
N GLN A 40 -5.08 -11.27 1.89
CA GLN A 40 -4.34 -10.89 0.70
C GLN A 40 -2.95 -11.52 0.69
N GLU A 41 -2.29 -11.51 -0.47
CA GLU A 41 -0.86 -11.84 -0.55
C GLU A 41 0.00 -10.67 -0.04
N PRO A 42 1.08 -10.93 0.72
CA PRO A 42 2.00 -9.89 1.20
C PRO A 42 2.52 -8.97 0.09
N ARG A 43 2.83 -9.54 -1.09
CA ARG A 43 3.28 -8.79 -2.26
C ARG A 43 2.24 -7.78 -2.76
N VAL A 44 0.95 -8.11 -2.69
CA VAL A 44 -0.15 -7.22 -3.10
C VAL A 44 -0.27 -6.06 -2.13
N VAL A 45 -0.21 -6.34 -0.81
CA VAL A 45 -0.22 -5.32 0.23
C VAL A 45 0.98 -4.37 0.10
N GLY A 46 2.19 -4.92 -0.03
CA GLY A 46 3.40 -4.10 -0.19
C GLY A 46 3.35 -3.22 -1.43
N SER A 47 2.90 -3.77 -2.57
CA SER A 47 2.73 -2.99 -3.81
C SER A 47 1.69 -1.88 -3.67
N CYS A 48 0.59 -2.14 -2.96
CA CYS A 48 -0.45 -1.15 -2.69
C CYS A 48 0.07 0.00 -1.81
N ILE A 49 0.83 -0.32 -0.75
CA ILE A 49 1.47 0.68 0.11
C ILE A 49 2.44 1.54 -0.70
N ALA A 50 3.31 0.91 -1.50
CA ALA A 50 4.30 1.60 -2.32
C ALA A 50 3.65 2.56 -3.32
N LEU A 51 2.58 2.12 -3.99
CA LEU A 51 1.83 2.94 -4.94
C LEU A 51 1.25 4.20 -4.27
N HIS A 52 0.61 4.05 -3.11
CA HIS A 52 0.01 5.19 -2.41
C HIS A 52 1.06 6.16 -1.84
N ARG A 53 2.20 5.66 -1.36
CA ARG A 53 3.35 6.52 -0.99
C ARG A 53 3.85 7.33 -2.17
N TYR A 54 4.03 6.68 -3.33
CA TYR A 54 4.45 7.34 -4.57
C TYR A 54 3.46 8.42 -5.01
N MET A 55 2.16 8.10 -5.08
CA MET A 55 1.13 9.07 -5.49
C MET A 55 1.09 10.29 -4.55
N ARG A 56 1.22 10.07 -3.24
CA ARG A 56 1.26 11.16 -2.26
C ARG A 56 2.49 12.04 -2.44
N GLY A 57 3.67 11.46 -2.59
CA GLY A 57 4.90 12.22 -2.82
C GLY A 57 4.89 13.06 -4.10
N LYS A 58 4.12 12.65 -5.12
CA LYS A 58 3.92 13.46 -6.34
C LYS A 58 2.81 14.50 -6.22
N ALA A 59 1.85 14.32 -5.30
CA ALA A 59 0.77 15.29 -5.04
C ALA A 59 1.26 16.56 -4.30
N ASP A 60 2.33 16.44 -3.50
CA ASP A 60 2.96 17.57 -2.80
C ASP A 60 3.91 18.41 -3.68
N GLY A 61 4.10 18.01 -4.96
CA GLY A 61 4.87 18.76 -5.96
C GLY A 61 3.98 19.66 -6.85
N PRO A 62 4.54 20.64 -7.58
CA PRO A 62 3.77 21.44 -8.53
C PRO A 62 3.10 20.53 -9.57
N ILE A 63 1.80 20.74 -9.80
CA ILE A 63 0.96 19.98 -10.74
C ILE A 63 1.46 20.18 -12.17
N THR A 64 2.48 19.43 -12.57
CA THR A 64 2.88 19.27 -13.97
C THR A 64 2.31 17.96 -14.47
N ASP A 65 1.49 18.01 -15.52
CA ASP A 65 0.93 16.90 -16.30
C ASP A 65 1.70 15.58 -16.12
N VAL A 66 1.26 14.76 -15.15
CA VAL A 66 1.83 13.44 -14.95
C VAL A 66 1.15 12.52 -15.95
N VAL A 67 1.73 12.47 -17.15
CA VAL A 67 1.64 11.27 -17.98
C VAL A 67 2.03 10.11 -17.07
N LEU A 68 1.13 9.13 -16.87
CA LEU A 68 1.40 7.87 -16.17
C LEU A 68 2.41 7.03 -16.97
N ALA A 69 3.60 7.59 -17.20
CA ALA A 69 4.76 6.80 -17.53
C ALA A 69 5.07 6.01 -16.27
N PHE A 70 4.84 4.69 -16.32
CA PHE A 70 5.31 3.76 -15.31
C PHE A 70 6.76 4.12 -14.95
N PRO A 71 7.08 4.52 -13.71
CA PRO A 71 8.44 4.87 -13.39
C PRO A 71 9.28 3.60 -13.40
N VAL A 72 10.18 3.49 -14.37
CA VAL A 72 11.41 2.71 -14.22
C VAL A 72 12.36 3.58 -13.40
N THR A 73 12.16 3.70 -12.09
CA THR A 73 13.10 4.39 -11.21
C THR A 73 13.06 3.79 -9.81
N ASP A 74 14.24 3.75 -9.17
CA ASP A 74 14.53 3.35 -7.78
C ASP A 74 13.66 4.03 -6.69
N GLU A 75 12.68 4.87 -7.06
CA GLU A 75 11.84 5.65 -6.16
C GLU A 75 10.67 4.84 -5.56
N LEU A 76 10.27 3.73 -6.18
CA LEU A 76 9.14 2.92 -5.72
C LEU A 76 9.63 1.81 -4.77
N SER A 77 10.01 2.20 -3.56
CA SER A 77 10.42 1.27 -2.50
C SER A 77 9.20 0.46 -2.03
N VAL A 78 9.15 -0.80 -2.46
CA VAL A 78 8.13 -1.78 -2.03
C VAL A 78 8.59 -2.41 -0.71
N PRO A 79 7.82 -2.27 0.38
CA PRO A 79 8.18 -2.91 1.64
C PRO A 79 8.11 -4.44 1.49
N GLY A 80 9.10 -5.11 2.07
CA GLY A 80 9.18 -6.56 2.16
C GLY A 80 8.19 -7.13 3.18
N GLU A 81 8.01 -8.44 3.15
CA GLU A 81 7.03 -9.16 3.97
C GLU A 81 7.21 -8.97 5.49
N ASN A 82 8.46 -8.79 5.93
CA ASN A 82 8.83 -8.60 7.34
C ASN A 82 8.97 -7.13 7.73
N ASP A 83 8.77 -6.19 6.80
CA ASP A 83 8.89 -4.77 7.10
C ASP A 83 7.71 -4.33 7.96
N GLU A 84 8.01 -3.61 9.04
CA GLU A 84 7.01 -3.02 9.92
C GLU A 84 6.36 -1.79 9.27
N ILE A 85 5.03 -1.74 9.37
CA ILE A 85 4.20 -0.64 8.91
C ILE A 85 3.54 0.00 10.13
N ASP A 86 3.73 1.31 10.27
CA ASP A 86 3.05 2.16 11.26
C ASP A 86 2.19 3.24 10.60
N GLU A 87 1.52 4.06 11.41
CA GLU A 87 0.64 5.13 10.93
C GLU A 87 1.39 6.19 10.12
N ALA A 88 2.58 6.60 10.59
CA ALA A 88 3.44 7.54 9.89
C ALA A 88 3.87 7.02 8.51
N SER A 89 4.15 5.71 8.43
CA SER A 89 4.46 4.99 7.19
C SER A 89 3.34 5.00 6.15
N LEU A 90 2.10 5.27 6.56
CA LEU A 90 0.91 5.41 5.71
C LEU A 90 0.48 6.88 5.55
N GLY A 91 1.22 7.80 6.19
CA GLY A 91 0.94 9.23 6.23
C GLY A 91 -0.35 9.57 6.96
N LEU A 92 -0.61 8.87 8.07
CA LEU A 92 -1.58 9.29 9.08
C LEU A 92 -0.90 10.19 10.12
#